data_AF-A0A7G2M2I9-F1
#
_entry.id   AF-A0A7G2M2I9-F1
#
_cell.length_a   1.000
_cell.length_b   1.000
_cell.length_c   1.000
_cell.angle_alpha   90.00
_cell.angle_beta   90.00
_cell.angle_gamma   90.00
#
_symmetry.space_group_name_H-M   'P 1'
#
loop_
_entity.id
_entity.type
_entity.pdbx_description
1 polymer ?
#
loop_
_entity_poly.entity_id
_entity_poly.type
_entity_poly.pdbx_seq_one_letter_code
_entity_poly.pdbx_strand_id
1 'polypeptide(L)'
;MTDRFQNYADLSAEMLRDDDYQIRAKDRGSAVIILAPHGGTIEPETSLIAEAIAGGDYSYYLFEALKAGAHGDFHITSHRFDEPQALELVASVQVAVAIHGRKDDGTETVWLGGRAE
;
A
#
# COMPACT_ATOMS: atom_id res chain seq x y z
N MET A 1 9.99 -0.24 13.09
CA MET A 1 11.23 -0.23 12.28
C MET A 1 11.37 1.20 11.77
N THR A 2 12.60 1.71 11.61
CA THR A 2 12.79 3.03 11.02
C THR A 2 12.80 2.88 9.50
N ASP A 3 11.98 3.66 8.81
CA ASP A 3 11.94 3.67 7.34
C ASP A 3 13.29 4.14 6.80
N ARG A 4 13.79 3.45 5.76
CA ARG A 4 15.00 3.86 5.04
C ARG A 4 14.75 5.17 4.30
N PHE A 5 13.64 5.26 3.59
CA PHE A 5 13.29 6.41 2.77
C PHE A 5 12.30 7.32 3.49
N GLN A 6 12.42 8.62 3.22
CA GLN A 6 11.60 9.62 3.88
C GLN A 6 10.29 9.90 3.12
N ASN A 7 10.21 9.50 1.86
CA ASN A 7 9.10 9.67 0.92
C ASN A 7 9.35 8.80 -0.33
N TYR A 8 8.41 8.79 -1.27
CA TYR A 8 8.49 8.05 -2.52
C TYR A 8 9.58 8.58 -3.47
N ALA A 9 9.85 9.89 -3.47
CA ALA A 9 10.88 10.48 -4.34
C ALA A 9 12.28 9.94 -3.98
N ASP A 10 12.59 9.82 -2.69
CA ASP A 10 13.85 9.24 -2.21
C ASP A 10 13.94 7.75 -2.56
N LEU A 11 12.85 6.99 -2.39
CA LEU A 11 12.80 5.57 -2.74
C LEU A 11 13.02 5.37 -4.25
N SER A 12 12.30 6.11 -5.09
CA SER A 12 12.35 5.98 -6.54
C SER A 12 13.64 6.51 -7.17
N ALA A 13 14.43 7.30 -6.43
CA ALA A 13 15.78 7.69 -6.83
C ALA A 13 16.81 6.56 -6.69
N GLU A 14 16.56 5.59 -5.80
CA GLU A 14 17.50 4.48 -5.53
C GLU A 14 16.99 3.10 -5.98
N MET A 15 15.68 2.91 -6.05
CA MET A 15 15.03 1.64 -6.40
C MET A 15 14.42 1.69 -7.80
N LEU A 16 14.56 0.61 -8.54
CA LEU A 16 14.09 0.47 -9.91
C LEU A 16 12.67 -0.09 -9.94
N ARG A 17 11.75 0.68 -10.54
CA ARG A 17 10.40 0.19 -10.84
C ARG A 17 10.47 -0.99 -11.81
N ASP A 18 9.58 -1.97 -11.60
CA ASP A 18 9.44 -3.24 -12.32
C ASP A 18 10.58 -4.26 -12.09
N ASP A 19 11.66 -3.88 -11.40
CA ASP A 19 12.74 -4.78 -10.96
C ASP A 19 12.76 -4.99 -9.43
N ASP A 20 12.66 -3.89 -8.67
CA ASP A 20 12.70 -3.88 -7.21
C ASP A 20 11.29 -3.82 -6.61
N TYR A 21 10.43 -2.99 -7.18
CA TYR A 21 9.05 -2.81 -6.79
C TYR A 21 8.17 -2.57 -8.01
N GLN A 22 6.88 -2.85 -7.90
CA GLN A 22 5.90 -2.48 -8.92
C GLN A 22 4.73 -1.72 -8.30
N ILE A 23 4.00 -1.01 -9.14
CA ILE A 23 2.75 -0.36 -8.78
C ILE A 23 1.66 -0.91 -9.67
N ARG A 24 0.62 -1.48 -9.07
CA ARG A 24 -0.60 -1.91 -9.75
C ARG A 24 -1.75 -1.07 -9.25
N ALA A 25 -2.47 -0.45 -10.17
CA ALA A 25 -3.63 0.34 -9.83
C ALA A 25 -4.69 0.24 -10.91
N LYS A 26 -5.94 0.39 -10.50
CA LYS A 26 -7.07 0.42 -11.41
C LYS A 26 -8.12 1.39 -10.89
N ASP A 27 -8.33 2.47 -11.63
CA ASP A 27 -9.46 3.36 -11.42
C ASP A 27 -10.71 2.78 -12.08
N ARG A 28 -11.79 2.67 -11.30
CA ARG A 28 -13.10 2.21 -11.76
C ARG A 28 -14.17 3.29 -11.62
N GLY A 29 -13.81 4.51 -11.22
CA GLY A 29 -14.74 5.59 -10.91
C GLY A 29 -15.63 5.29 -9.69
N SER A 30 -15.21 4.38 -8.81
CA SER A 30 -15.93 4.04 -7.58
C SER A 30 -15.73 5.11 -6.51
N ALA A 31 -16.73 5.35 -5.66
CA ALA A 31 -16.60 6.26 -4.51
C ALA A 31 -15.69 5.72 -3.40
N VAL A 32 -15.25 4.46 -3.50
CA VAL A 32 -14.39 3.77 -2.54
C VAL A 32 -13.13 3.27 -3.27
N ILE A 33 -11.97 3.39 -2.63
CA ILE A 33 -10.73 2.73 -3.06
C ILE A 33 -10.23 1.77 -1.99
N ILE A 34 -9.73 0.61 -2.42
CA ILE A 34 -9.01 -0.34 -1.57
C ILE A 34 -7.52 -0.23 -1.90
N LEU A 35 -6.67 -0.01 -0.90
CA LEU A 35 -5.24 0.17 -1.14
C LEU A 35 -4.37 -0.65 -0.20
N ALA A 36 -3.23 -1.10 -0.73
CA ALA A 36 -2.14 -1.71 0.04
C ALA A 36 -0.84 -0.93 -0.27
N PRO A 37 -0.48 0.10 0.53
CA PRO A 37 0.75 0.85 0.32
C PRO A 37 2.01 0.02 0.66
N HIS A 38 1.84 -1.11 1.36
CA HIS A 38 2.90 -2.01 1.79
C HIS A 38 2.69 -3.44 1.23
N GLY A 39 2.38 -3.54 -0.06
CA GLY A 39 2.16 -4.80 -0.76
C GLY A 39 3.40 -5.63 -1.04
N GLY A 40 3.18 -6.81 -1.63
CA GLY A 40 4.25 -7.75 -1.98
C GLY A 40 4.96 -8.29 -0.74
N THR A 41 6.28 -8.14 -0.69
CA THR A 41 7.10 -8.65 0.44
C THR A 41 7.23 -7.67 1.62
N ILE A 42 6.62 -6.49 1.56
CA ILE A 42 6.70 -5.46 2.63
C ILE A 42 5.85 -5.91 3.83
N GLU A 43 4.54 -5.99 3.63
CA GLU A 43 3.57 -6.62 4.51
C GLU A 43 2.88 -7.73 3.71
N PRO A 44 3.32 -8.99 3.86
CA PRO A 44 2.88 -10.10 3.03
C PRO A 44 1.36 -10.21 2.91
N GLU A 45 0.89 -10.60 1.72
CA GLU A 45 -0.52 -10.87 1.37
C GLU A 45 -1.47 -9.67 1.34
N THR A 46 -1.06 -8.50 1.83
CA THR A 46 -1.90 -7.27 1.81
C THR A 46 -2.38 -6.92 0.42
N SER A 47 -1.55 -7.07 -0.62
CA SER A 47 -1.95 -6.88 -2.01
C SER A 47 -3.05 -7.83 -2.47
N LEU A 48 -2.92 -9.13 -2.12
CA LEU A 48 -3.88 -10.15 -2.51
C LEU A 48 -5.23 -9.87 -1.84
N ILE A 49 -5.20 -9.50 -0.56
CA ILE A 49 -6.39 -9.13 0.20
C ILE A 49 -7.03 -7.87 -0.39
N ALA A 50 -6.25 -6.81 -0.65
CA ALA A 50 -6.74 -5.57 -1.22
C ALA A 50 -7.38 -5.77 -2.60
N GLU A 51 -6.74 -6.52 -3.48
CA GLU A 51 -7.28 -6.84 -4.80
C GLU A 51 -8.54 -7.72 -4.73
N ALA A 52 -8.57 -8.69 -3.81
CA ALA A 52 -9.74 -9.54 -3.58
C ALA A 52 -10.94 -8.74 -3.05
N ILE A 53 -10.73 -7.79 -2.13
CA ILE A 53 -11.77 -6.88 -1.65
C ILE A 53 -12.24 -5.96 -2.78
N ALA A 54 -11.31 -5.44 -3.59
CA ALA A 54 -11.65 -4.54 -4.68
C ALA A 54 -12.51 -5.22 -5.75
N GLY A 55 -12.17 -6.47 -6.09
CA GLY A 55 -12.90 -7.29 -7.06
C GLY A 55 -13.19 -6.55 -8.37
N GLY A 56 -14.45 -6.61 -8.80
CA GLY A 56 -14.95 -5.88 -9.98
C GLY A 56 -15.42 -4.46 -9.69
N ASP A 57 -15.65 -4.13 -8.42
CA ASP A 57 -16.55 -3.05 -8.01
C ASP A 57 -15.81 -1.79 -7.53
N TYR A 58 -14.65 -1.96 -6.89
CA TYR A 58 -13.88 -0.86 -6.34
C TYR A 58 -12.57 -0.63 -7.09
N SER A 59 -12.15 0.62 -7.11
CA SER A 59 -10.82 1.04 -7.52
C SER A 59 -9.80 0.46 -6.55
N TYR A 60 -8.58 0.24 -7.01
CA TYR A 60 -7.49 -0.18 -6.15
C TYR A 60 -6.15 0.48 -6.46
N TYR A 61 -5.27 0.49 -5.45
CA TYR A 61 -3.88 0.87 -5.55
C TYR A 61 -2.99 -0.07 -4.72
N LEU A 62 -1.96 -0.65 -5.33
CA LEU A 62 -1.04 -1.60 -4.69
C LEU A 62 0.39 -1.16 -4.98
N PHE A 63 1.18 -0.92 -3.94
CA PHE A 63 2.62 -0.72 -4.04
C PHE A 63 3.32 -1.97 -3.54
N GLU A 64 4.09 -2.64 -4.37
CA GLU A 64 4.54 -4.01 -4.10
C GLU A 64 6.05 -4.14 -4.23
N ALA A 65 6.74 -4.51 -3.14
CA ALA A 65 8.12 -4.95 -3.26
C ALA A 65 8.17 -6.36 -3.90
N LEU A 66 8.89 -6.50 -5.01
CA LEU A 66 9.02 -7.73 -5.77
C LEU A 66 9.97 -8.74 -5.13
N LYS A 67 10.85 -8.26 -4.24
CA LYS A 67 11.79 -9.04 -3.46
C LYS A 67 11.87 -8.50 -2.04
N ALA A 68 12.18 -9.38 -1.10
CA ALA A 68 12.42 -8.95 0.28
C ALA A 68 13.59 -7.96 0.32
N GLY A 69 13.30 -6.74 0.77
CA GLY A 69 14.33 -5.71 1.00
C GLY A 69 15.16 -6.02 2.25
N ALA A 70 16.37 -5.48 2.31
CA ALA A 70 17.09 -5.43 3.57
C ALA A 70 16.42 -4.38 4.47
N HIS A 71 16.39 -4.59 5.79
CA HIS A 71 16.06 -3.52 6.77
C HIS A 71 14.80 -2.66 6.51
N GLY A 72 13.76 -3.17 5.83
CA GLY A 72 12.55 -2.38 5.54
C GLY A 72 12.71 -1.40 4.37
N ASP A 73 13.60 -1.70 3.42
CA ASP A 73 13.95 -0.87 2.25
C ASP A 73 12.77 -0.27 1.49
N PHE A 74 11.60 -0.92 1.47
CA PHE A 74 10.43 -0.45 0.71
C PHE A 74 9.31 0.10 1.59
N HIS A 75 9.43 0.02 2.92
CA HIS A 75 8.40 0.54 3.82
C HIS A 75 8.57 2.05 4.01
N ILE A 76 7.51 2.79 3.70
CA ILE A 76 7.37 4.22 4.02
C ILE A 76 6.06 4.34 4.79
N THR A 77 6.14 4.66 6.08
CA THR A 77 4.97 4.83 6.96
C THR A 77 3.89 5.72 6.32
N SER A 78 2.62 5.38 6.55
CA SER A 78 1.48 5.95 5.82
C SER A 78 1.38 7.48 5.86
N HIS A 79 1.87 8.14 6.92
CA HIS A 79 1.86 9.61 7.01
C HIS A 79 2.93 10.31 6.15
N ARG A 80 3.80 9.52 5.50
CA ARG A 80 4.89 9.97 4.63
C ARG A 80 4.83 9.35 3.25
N PHE A 81 3.95 8.37 3.05
CA PHE A 81 3.73 7.74 1.76
C PHE A 81 3.04 8.72 0.82
N ASP A 82 3.74 9.14 -0.22
CA ASP A 82 3.35 10.22 -1.13
C ASP A 82 3.55 9.85 -2.60
N GLU A 83 3.44 8.56 -2.94
CA GLU A 83 3.47 8.12 -4.33
C GLU A 83 2.36 8.84 -5.12
N PRO A 84 2.67 9.50 -6.25
CA PRO A 84 1.74 10.40 -6.92
C PRO A 84 0.42 9.75 -7.36
N GLN A 85 0.44 8.51 -7.87
CA GLN A 85 -0.76 7.83 -8.33
C GLN A 85 -1.68 7.44 -7.16
N ALA A 86 -1.12 7.04 -6.02
CA ALA A 86 -1.88 6.79 -4.79
C ALA A 86 -2.59 8.06 -4.31
N LEU A 87 -1.88 9.19 -4.30
CA LEU A 87 -2.44 10.49 -3.89
C LEU A 87 -3.57 10.93 -4.82
N GLU A 88 -3.39 10.79 -6.13
CA GLU A 88 -4.43 11.14 -7.12
C GLU A 88 -5.70 10.31 -6.92
N LEU A 89 -5.55 9.00 -6.76
CA LEU A 89 -6.68 8.09 -6.57
C LEU A 89 -7.39 8.30 -5.22
N VAL A 90 -6.65 8.56 -4.14
CA VAL A 90 -7.26 8.82 -2.83
C VAL A 90 -7.98 10.17 -2.83
N ALA A 91 -7.47 11.17 -3.55
CA ALA A 91 -8.10 12.49 -3.64
C ALA A 91 -9.42 12.49 -4.43
N SER A 92 -9.68 11.48 -5.28
CA SER A 92 -10.87 11.42 -6.13
C SER A 92 -12.04 10.62 -5.52
N VAL A 93 -11.85 9.99 -4.36
CA VAL A 93 -12.84 9.12 -3.72
C VAL A 93 -13.42 9.70 -2.42
N GLN A 94 -14.52 9.12 -1.94
CA GLN A 94 -15.13 9.48 -0.66
C GLN A 94 -14.54 8.68 0.51
N VAL A 95 -14.19 7.42 0.27
CA VAL A 95 -13.67 6.50 1.30
C VAL A 95 -12.46 5.75 0.77
N ALA A 96 -11.40 5.68 1.58
CA ALA A 96 -10.22 4.87 1.32
C ALA A 96 -10.08 3.81 2.43
N VAL A 97 -9.96 2.54 2.03
CA VAL A 97 -9.73 1.41 2.93
C VAL A 97 -8.30 0.90 2.71
N ALA A 98 -7.42 1.18 3.66
CA ALA A 98 -6.03 0.72 3.61
C ALA A 98 -5.87 -0.64 4.30
N ILE A 99 -5.26 -1.59 3.60
CA ILE A 99 -4.92 -2.92 4.10
C ILE A 99 -3.45 -2.91 4.52
N HIS A 100 -3.22 -3.25 5.79
CA HIS A 100 -1.90 -3.32 6.39
C HIS A 100 -1.69 -4.65 7.10
N GLY A 101 -0.46 -5.15 7.04
CA GLY A 101 0.02 -6.24 7.86
C GLY A 101 0.63 -5.71 9.15
N ARG A 102 0.45 -6.45 10.24
CA ARG A 102 1.16 -6.22 11.50
C ARG A 102 2.05 -7.41 11.79
N LYS A 103 3.14 -7.18 12.52
CA LYS A 103 3.98 -8.26 13.01
C LYS A 103 3.11 -9.22 13.84
N ASP A 104 3.22 -10.50 13.54
CA ASP A 104 2.56 -11.54 14.32
C ASP A 104 3.06 -11.52 15.77
N ASP A 105 2.11 -11.46 16.70
CA ASP A 105 2.30 -11.53 18.14
C ASP A 105 1.75 -12.84 18.74
N GLY A 106 1.37 -13.80 17.89
CA GLY A 106 0.73 -15.05 18.25
C GLY A 106 -0.79 -14.97 18.35
N THR A 107 -1.39 -13.84 17.96
CA THR A 107 -2.85 -13.64 18.00
C THR A 107 -3.45 -13.43 16.61
N GLU A 108 -4.48 -14.22 16.30
CA GLU A 108 -5.28 -14.06 15.07
C GLU A 108 -6.31 -12.94 15.26
N THR A 109 -5.86 -11.68 15.14
CA THR A 109 -6.75 -10.52 15.27
C THR A 109 -6.55 -9.50 14.16
N VAL A 110 -7.63 -8.78 13.86
CA VAL A 110 -7.65 -7.64 12.94
C VAL A 110 -7.90 -6.37 13.75
N TRP A 111 -7.07 -5.35 13.54
CA TRP A 111 -7.25 -4.03 14.14
C TRP A 111 -7.86 -3.08 13.12
N LEU A 112 -8.99 -2.48 13.48
CA LEU A 112 -9.68 -1.50 12.65
C LEU A 112 -9.55 -0.11 13.28
N GLY A 113 -9.25 0.88 12.43
CA GLY A 113 -9.21 2.29 12.79
C GLY A 113 -9.47 3.15 11.56
N GLY A 114 -9.17 4.45 11.65
CA GLY A 114 -9.40 5.41 10.57
C GLY A 114 -10.29 6.57 11.02
N ARG A 115 -10.61 7.48 10.08
CA ARG A 115 -11.42 8.68 10.33
C ARG A 115 -12.81 8.63 9.68
N ALA A 116 -13.12 7.55 8.96
CA ALA A 116 -14.44 7.35 8.38
C ALA A 116 -15.39 6.92 9.50
N GLU A 117 -16.13 7.90 10.05
CA GLU A 117 -17.20 7.72 11.05
C GLU A 117 -18.57 8.01 10.44
#